data_AF-A0A1V4YRT9-F1
#
_entry.id   AF-A0A1V4YRT9-F1
#
_cell.length_a   1.000
_cell.length_b   1.000
_cell.length_c   1.000
_cell.angle_alpha   90.00
_cell.angle_beta   90.00
_cell.angle_gamma   90.00
#
_symmetry.space_group_name_H-M   'P 1'
#
loop_
_entity.id
_entity.type
_entity.pdbx_description
1 polymer ?
#
loop_
_entity_poly.entity_id
_entity_poly.type
_entity_poly.pdbx_seq_one_letter_code
_entity_poly.pdbx_strand_id
1 'polypeptide(L)'
;MVIRGNLKKTHIPDLGYIRFIDKGNESILFISEEKIVGAWYLDIDTLEEYYETKAMKLMMIRPESKVEIYKMNDKLFNTILELNEECKLSLPVELDFIIDKYDANNPVDRDKLLLKYGIRDPSENDLDTLIKEYTK
;
A
#
# COMPACT_ATOMS: atom_id res chain seq x y z
N MET A 1 -16.16 7.25 -4.69
CA MET A 1 -16.78 6.28 -3.75
C MET A 1 -16.16 6.49 -2.38
N VAL A 2 -16.94 6.55 -1.31
CA VAL A 2 -16.41 6.68 0.06
C VAL A 2 -16.61 5.35 0.79
N ILE A 3 -15.52 4.80 1.33
CA ILE A 3 -15.51 3.57 2.11
C ILE A 3 -15.07 3.93 3.55
N ARG A 4 -15.71 3.32 4.54
CA ARG A 4 -15.24 3.37 5.93
C ARG A 4 -14.57 2.03 6.26
N GLY A 5 -13.29 2.07 6.62
CA GLY A 5 -12.52 0.88 7.00
C GLY A 5 -11.98 0.05 5.84
N ASN A 6 -12.65 -1.05 5.49
CA ASN A 6 -12.02 -2.20 4.81
C ASN A 6 -11.85 -2.01 3.29
N LEU A 7 -10.69 -1.47 2.90
CA LEU A 7 -10.26 -1.33 1.51
C LEU A 7 -9.95 -2.71 0.92
N LYS A 8 -10.54 -3.04 -0.23
CA LYS A 8 -10.24 -4.25 -1.01
C LYS A 8 -9.60 -3.84 -2.32
N LYS A 9 -8.75 -4.70 -2.90
CA LYS A 9 -8.11 -4.47 -4.20
C LYS A 9 -9.14 -4.13 -5.29
N THR A 10 -10.30 -4.78 -5.27
CA THR A 10 -11.42 -4.53 -6.22
C THR A 10 -12.03 -3.13 -6.15
N HIS A 11 -11.75 -2.36 -5.09
CA HIS A 11 -12.23 -0.99 -4.96
C HIS A 11 -11.25 0.02 -5.57
N ILE A 12 -10.00 -0.38 -5.80
CA ILE A 12 -8.94 0.49 -6.30
C ILE A 12 -9.16 0.71 -7.80
N PRO A 13 -9.20 1.96 -8.28
CA PRO A 13 -9.40 2.24 -9.69
C PRO A 13 -8.10 2.01 -10.47
N ASP A 14 -8.23 1.64 -11.74
CA ASP A 14 -7.09 1.57 -12.67
C ASP A 14 -6.41 2.93 -12.86
N LEU A 15 -7.19 4.02 -12.74
CA LEU A 15 -6.72 5.39 -12.82
C LEU A 15 -7.50 6.31 -11.88
N GLY A 16 -6.77 7.04 -11.04
CA GLY A 16 -7.35 8.01 -10.12
C GLY A 16 -6.51 8.21 -8.87
N TYR A 17 -7.14 8.56 -7.76
CA TYR A 17 -6.43 8.64 -6.48
C TYR A 17 -7.25 8.09 -5.32
N ILE A 18 -6.54 7.68 -4.28
CA ILE A 18 -7.10 7.24 -3.01
C ILE A 18 -6.66 8.23 -1.95
N ARG A 19 -7.62 8.73 -1.19
CA ARG A 19 -7.40 9.62 -0.06
C ARG A 19 -7.69 8.89 1.24
N PHE A 20 -6.75 8.94 2.17
CA PHE A 20 -6.84 8.39 3.50
C PHE A 20 -6.91 9.54 4.50
N ILE A 21 -7.84 9.44 5.45
CA ILE A 21 -7.94 10.39 6.55
C ILE A 21 -7.90 9.58 7.85
N ASP A 22 -6.85 9.81 8.66
CA ASP A 22 -6.63 9.15 9.94
C ASP A 22 -6.33 10.18 11.03
N LYS A 23 -7.19 10.25 12.05
CA LYS A 23 -7.03 11.19 13.19
C LYS A 23 -6.76 12.65 12.80
N GLY A 24 -7.18 13.07 11.61
CA GLY A 24 -6.96 14.41 11.07
C GLY A 24 -5.80 14.50 10.09
N ASN A 25 -4.83 13.59 10.13
CA ASN A 25 -3.80 13.47 9.10
C ASN A 25 -4.42 13.02 7.80
N GLU A 26 -3.90 13.55 6.70
CA GLU A 26 -4.38 13.29 5.36
C GLU A 26 -3.28 12.66 4.51
N SER A 27 -3.64 11.70 3.68
CA SER A 27 -2.71 11.15 2.70
C SER A 27 -3.40 10.87 1.38
N ILE A 28 -2.71 11.13 0.27
CA ILE A 28 -3.22 10.90 -1.07
C ILE A 28 -2.23 9.99 -1.81
N LEU A 29 -2.76 8.94 -2.45
CA LEU A 29 -2.02 8.08 -3.38
C LEU A 29 -2.59 8.24 -4.77
N PHE A 30 -1.73 8.54 -5.73
CA PHE A 30 -2.07 8.60 -7.15
C PHE A 30 -1.86 7.22 -7.77
N ILE A 31 -2.90 6.68 -8.39
CA ILE A 31 -2.93 5.33 -8.96
C ILE A 31 -3.05 5.41 -10.49
N SER A 32 -2.19 4.65 -11.17
CA SER A 32 -2.24 4.42 -12.61
C SER A 32 -1.78 3.01 -12.92
N GLU A 33 -2.53 2.28 -13.75
CA GLU A 33 -2.19 0.93 -14.22
C GLU A 33 -1.85 -0.05 -13.09
N GLU A 34 -2.69 -0.08 -12.05
CA GLU A 34 -2.47 -0.89 -10.84
C GLU A 34 -1.18 -0.55 -10.06
N LYS A 35 -0.63 0.65 -10.26
CA LYS A 35 0.56 1.13 -9.54
C LYS A 35 0.31 2.47 -8.88
N ILE A 36 0.97 2.67 -7.75
CA ILE A 36 1.11 3.96 -7.11
C ILE A 36 2.20 4.72 -7.88
N VAL A 37 1.84 5.86 -8.46
CA VAL A 37 2.76 6.70 -9.24
C VAL A 37 3.08 8.01 -8.53
N GLY A 38 2.38 8.32 -7.45
CA GLY A 38 2.64 9.50 -6.63
C GLY A 38 2.02 9.36 -5.25
N ALA A 39 2.56 10.13 -4.30
CA ALA A 39 2.08 10.16 -2.93
C ALA A 39 2.27 11.53 -2.28
N TRP A 40 1.32 11.87 -1.41
CA TRP A 40 1.32 13.07 -0.59
C TRP A 40 0.79 12.74 0.81
N TYR A 41 1.31 13.43 1.82
CA TYR A 41 0.92 13.28 3.22
C TYR A 41 0.96 14.64 3.90
N LEU A 42 -0.09 14.98 4.64
CA LEU A 42 -0.19 16.17 5.49
C LEU A 42 -0.32 15.73 6.95
N ASP A 43 0.61 16.21 7.76
CA ASP A 43 0.49 16.16 9.22
C ASP A 43 -0.38 17.33 9.69
N ILE A 44 -1.51 17.05 10.34
CA ILE A 44 -2.44 18.10 10.75
C ILE A 44 -1.94 18.87 11.98
N ASP A 45 -1.12 18.24 12.82
CA ASP A 45 -0.62 18.83 14.05
C ASP A 45 0.49 19.84 13.76
N THR A 46 1.36 19.52 12.78
CA THR A 46 2.46 20.40 12.38
C THR A 46 2.17 21.23 11.12
N LEU A 47 1.12 20.88 10.36
CA LEU A 47 0.83 21.39 9.02
C LEU A 47 1.97 21.13 8.01
N GLU A 48 2.84 20.16 8.30
CA GLU A 48 3.92 19.80 7.39
C GLU A 48 3.43 18.88 6.29
N GLU A 49 3.84 19.23 5.07
CA GLU A 49 3.57 18.44 3.87
C GLU A 49 4.78 17.60 3.50
N TYR A 50 4.50 16.35 3.18
CA TYR A 50 5.47 15.36 2.78
C TYR A 50 5.02 14.72 1.47
N TYR A 51 5.99 14.33 0.66
CA TYR A 51 5.75 13.90 -0.71
C TYR A 51 6.50 12.60 -1.05
N GLU A 52 6.22 12.04 -2.22
CA GLU A 52 6.90 10.89 -2.80
C GLU A 52 7.01 9.69 -1.83
N THR A 53 8.19 9.06 -1.79
CA THR A 53 8.50 7.93 -0.91
C THR A 53 8.39 8.31 0.57
N LYS A 54 8.60 9.57 0.93
CA LYS A 54 8.49 10.01 2.34
C LYS A 54 7.03 10.01 2.78
N ALA A 55 6.13 10.52 1.94
CA ALA A 55 4.68 10.43 2.18
C ALA A 55 4.23 8.97 2.34
N MET A 56 4.68 8.08 1.45
CA MET A 56 4.36 6.65 1.54
C MET A 56 4.81 6.02 2.86
N LYS A 57 5.99 6.40 3.36
CA LYS A 57 6.54 5.86 4.62
C LYS A 57 5.71 6.30 5.83
N LEU A 58 5.28 7.56 5.84
CA LEU A 58 4.51 8.17 6.93
C LEU A 58 3.03 7.80 6.92
N MET A 59 2.52 7.36 5.77
CA MET A 59 1.14 6.90 5.63
C MET A 59 0.79 5.80 6.64
N MET A 60 -0.32 6.01 7.34
CA MET A 60 -0.95 5.03 8.21
C MET A 60 -2.39 4.80 7.76
N ILE A 61 -2.75 3.54 7.56
CA ILE A 61 -4.12 3.15 7.21
C ILE A 61 -4.64 2.22 8.31
N ARG A 62 -5.53 2.74 9.16
CA ARG A 62 -6.16 2.01 10.27
C ARG A 62 -7.57 1.55 9.88
N PRO A 63 -8.14 0.56 10.60
CA PRO A 63 -9.53 0.14 10.39
C PRO A 63 -10.56 1.27 10.55
N GLU A 64 -10.25 2.26 11.38
CA GLU A 64 -11.05 3.45 11.65
C GLU A 64 -10.80 4.60 10.65
N SER A 65 -9.78 4.49 9.80
CA SER A 65 -9.49 5.52 8.80
C SER A 65 -10.63 5.63 7.78
N LYS A 66 -10.91 6.87 7.37
CA LYS A 66 -11.85 7.15 6.28
C LYS A 66 -11.09 7.03 4.96
N VAL A 67 -11.61 6.25 4.03
CA VAL A 67 -10.99 6.01 2.73
C VAL A 67 -11.90 6.55 1.63
N GLU A 68 -11.41 7.49 0.84
CA GLU A 68 -12.14 8.09 -0.27
C GLU A 68 -11.43 7.73 -1.57
N ILE A 69 -12.18 7.17 -2.52
CA ILE A 69 -11.66 6.68 -3.79
C ILE A 69 -12.25 7.51 -4.92
N TYR A 70 -11.38 8.07 -5.74
CA TYR A 70 -11.75 8.94 -6.85
C TYR A 70 -11.24 8.35 -8.15
N LYS A 71 -12.17 7.95 -9.01
CA LYS A 71 -11.86 7.57 -10.39
C LYS A 71 -11.82 8.82 -11.25
N MET A 72 -10.82 8.91 -12.12
CA MET A 72 -10.62 10.07 -13.00
C MET A 72 -10.43 9.64 -14.45
N ASN A 73 -10.49 10.61 -15.36
CA ASN A 73 -10.05 10.41 -16.74
C ASN A 73 -8.57 10.80 -16.88
N ASP A 74 -7.92 10.31 -17.93
CA ASP A 74 -6.49 10.49 -18.19
C ASP A 74 -6.07 11.97 -18.18
N LYS A 75 -6.84 12.82 -18.85
CA LYS A 75 -6.52 14.23 -18.99
C LYS A 75 -6.45 14.92 -17.63
N LEU A 76 -7.49 14.77 -16.80
CA LEU A 76 -7.54 15.41 -15.48
C LEU A 76 -6.47 14.83 -14.55
N PHE A 77 -6.29 13.52 -14.57
CA PHE A 77 -5.27 12.85 -13.75
C PHE A 77 -3.87 13.38 -14.07
N ASN A 78 -3.50 13.40 -15.35
CA ASN A 78 -2.20 13.89 -15.80
C ASN A 78 -2.01 15.37 -15.47
N THR A 79 -3.03 16.21 -15.68
CA THR A 79 -2.94 17.63 -15.30
C THR A 79 -2.70 17.81 -13.79
N ILE A 80 -3.39 17.06 -12.93
CA ILE A 80 -3.15 17.14 -11.47
C ILE A 80 -1.74 16.70 -11.15
N LEU A 81 -1.28 15.59 -11.72
CA LEU A 81 0.04 15.05 -11.44
C LEU A 81 1.17 15.96 -11.96
N GLU A 82 0.99 16.59 -13.12
CA GLU A 82 1.91 17.59 -13.67
C GLU A 82 1.97 18.87 -12.84
N LEU A 83 0.84 19.31 -12.26
CA LEU A 83 0.81 20.48 -11.39
C LEU A 83 1.44 20.23 -10.01
N ASN A 84 1.58 18.96 -9.61
CA ASN A 84 2.13 18.55 -8.32
C ASN A 84 3.26 17.55 -8.54
N GLU A 85 4.29 17.97 -9.30
CA GLU A 85 5.40 17.08 -9.68
C GLU A 85 6.14 16.51 -8.49
N GLU A 86 6.21 17.27 -7.39
CA GLU A 86 6.78 16.85 -6.11
C GLU A 86 6.09 15.61 -5.52
N CYS A 87 4.85 15.32 -5.91
CA CYS A 87 4.16 14.10 -5.47
C CYS A 87 4.65 12.86 -6.21
N LYS A 88 5.24 13.00 -7.41
CA LYS A 88 5.56 11.88 -8.32
C LYS A 88 6.64 11.00 -7.72
N LEU A 89 6.43 9.69 -7.77
CA LEU A 89 7.46 8.74 -7.41
C LEU A 89 8.48 8.60 -8.54
N SER A 90 9.75 8.53 -8.17
CA SER A 90 10.83 8.20 -9.11
C SER A 90 10.66 6.80 -9.72
N LEU A 91 10.07 5.88 -8.96
CA LEU A 91 9.70 4.54 -9.40
C LEU A 91 8.29 4.21 -8.92
N PRO A 92 7.37 3.82 -9.83
CA PRO A 92 6.04 3.36 -9.43
C PRO A 92 6.11 2.17 -8.47
N VAL A 93 5.20 2.13 -7.51
CA VAL A 93 5.13 1.08 -6.48
C VAL A 93 3.87 0.24 -6.69
N GLU A 94 3.98 -1.07 -6.56
CA GLU A 94 2.86 -1.99 -6.69
C GLU A 94 1.78 -1.72 -5.63
N LEU A 95 0.50 -1.84 -6.02
CA LEU A 95 -0.64 -1.63 -5.11
C LEU A 95 -0.65 -2.54 -3.89
N ASP A 96 0.04 -3.68 -3.95
CA ASP A 96 0.21 -4.59 -2.81
C ASP A 96 0.82 -3.88 -1.59
N PHE A 97 1.57 -2.78 -1.79
CA PHE A 97 2.02 -1.89 -0.71
C PHE A 97 0.87 -1.38 0.17
N ILE A 98 -0.27 -1.01 -0.42
CA ILE A 98 -1.43 -0.50 0.31
C ILE A 98 -2.02 -1.61 1.18
N ILE A 99 -2.09 -2.82 0.63
CA ILE A 99 -2.62 -4.00 1.33
C ILE A 99 -1.67 -4.37 2.48
N ASP A 100 -0.37 -4.40 2.24
CA ASP A 100 0.62 -4.68 3.29
C ASP A 100 0.59 -3.63 4.42
N LYS A 101 0.40 -2.35 4.09
CA LYS A 101 0.22 -1.27 5.09
C LYS A 101 -1.11 -1.36 5.85
N TYR A 102 -2.17 -1.85 5.20
CA TYR A 102 -3.46 -2.09 5.82
C TYR A 102 -3.40 -3.30 6.78
N ASP A 103 -2.85 -4.43 6.30
CA ASP A 103 -2.73 -5.67 7.05
C ASP A 103 -1.70 -5.59 8.17
N ALA A 104 -0.63 -4.81 8.03
CA ALA A 104 0.34 -4.57 9.12
C ALA A 104 -0.30 -3.95 10.38
N ASN A 105 -1.48 -3.34 10.27
CA ASN A 105 -2.23 -2.77 11.40
C ASN A 105 -3.33 -3.70 11.94
N ASN A 106 -3.59 -4.83 11.29
CA ASN A 106 -4.23 -5.98 11.93
C ASN A 106 -3.14 -6.83 12.60
N PRO A 107 -3.39 -7.48 13.76
CA PRO A 107 -2.41 -8.40 14.32
C PRO A 107 -2.17 -9.51 13.29
N VAL A 108 -1.04 -9.42 12.59
CA VAL A 108 -0.74 -10.36 11.53
C VAL A 108 -0.46 -11.69 12.19
N ASP A 109 -1.30 -12.67 11.89
CA ASP A 109 -1.08 -14.05 12.26
C ASP A 109 0.26 -14.49 11.65
N ARG A 110 1.27 -14.62 12.50
CA ARG A 110 2.65 -14.99 12.13
C ARG A 110 2.64 -16.19 11.19
N ASP A 111 1.77 -17.16 11.43
CA ASP A 111 1.75 -18.40 10.69
C ASP A 111 1.22 -18.20 9.25
N LYS A 112 0.31 -17.23 9.04
CA LYS A 112 -0.11 -16.82 7.69
C LYS A 112 0.99 -16.12 6.91
N LEU A 113 1.79 -15.27 7.57
CA LEU A 113 2.93 -14.58 6.95
C LEU A 113 3.99 -15.59 6.52
N LEU A 114 4.35 -16.50 7.44
CA LEU A 114 5.32 -17.54 7.16
C LEU A 114 4.87 -18.39 5.97
N LEU A 115 3.60 -18.78 5.90
CA LEU A 115 3.04 -19.48 4.75
C LEU A 115 3.12 -18.69 3.44
N LYS A 116 2.77 -17.38 3.45
CA LYS A 116 2.83 -16.51 2.25
C LYS A 116 4.23 -16.47 1.64
N TYR A 117 5.26 -16.46 2.47
CA TYR A 117 6.66 -16.42 2.03
C TYR A 117 7.29 -17.82 1.86
N GLY A 118 6.50 -18.89 1.96
CA GLY A 118 6.99 -20.26 1.85
C GLY A 118 7.89 -20.70 3.01
N ILE A 119 7.92 -19.92 4.09
CA ILE A 119 8.65 -20.24 5.32
C ILE A 119 7.75 -21.16 6.14
N ARG A 120 8.12 -22.42 6.26
CA ARG A 120 7.42 -23.40 7.09
C ARG A 120 8.43 -24.13 7.95
N ASP A 121 8.00 -24.66 9.09
CA ASP A 121 8.84 -25.62 9.81
C ASP A 121 9.11 -26.81 8.86
N PRO A 122 10.38 -27.26 8.76
CA PRO A 122 10.73 -28.35 7.87
C PRO A 122 9.97 -29.61 8.27
N SER A 123 9.32 -30.24 7.29
CA SER A 123 8.65 -31.53 7.48
C SER A 123 9.66 -32.67 7.54
N GLU A 124 9.24 -33.83 8.07
CA GLU A 124 10.06 -35.05 8.03
C GLU A 124 10.52 -35.41 6.60
N ASN A 125 9.67 -35.14 5.59
CA ASN A 125 10.03 -35.31 4.18
C ASN A 125 11.11 -34.31 3.71
N ASP A 126 11.10 -33.08 4.22
CA ASP A 126 12.12 -32.09 3.90
C ASP A 126 13.48 -32.52 4.49
N LEU A 127 13.47 -33.10 5.71
CA LEU A 127 14.64 -33.68 6.35
C LEU A 127 15.16 -34.92 5.60
N ASP A 128 14.27 -35.84 5.22
CA ASP A 128 14.63 -37.04 4.46
C ASP A 128 15.22 -36.70 3.09
N THR A 129 14.71 -35.65 2.45
CA THR A 129 15.24 -35.14 1.18
C THR A 129 16.63 -34.54 1.40
N LEU A 130 16.81 -33.73 2.45
CA LEU A 130 18.12 -33.15 2.79
C LEU A 130 19.17 -34.22 3.09
N ILE A 131 18.81 -35.25 3.85
CA ILE A 131 19.69 -36.37 4.18
C ILE A 131 20.08 -37.12 2.91
N LYS A 132 19.12 -37.40 2.02
CA LYS A 132 19.38 -38.07 0.73
C LYS A 132 20.28 -37.24 -0.19
N GLU A 133 20.14 -35.92 -0.20
CA GLU A 133 21.01 -35.03 -0.97
C GLU A 133 22.42 -34.94 -0.37
N TYR A 134 22.56 -35.01 0.96
CA TYR A 134 23.85 -34.95 1.65
C TYR A 134 24.63 -36.26 1.61
N THR A 135 23.95 -37.40 1.43
CA THR A 135 24.57 -38.73 1.29
C THR A 135 24.79 -39.15 -0.17
N LYS A 136 24.59 -38.23 -1.11
CA LYS A 136 24.90 -38.40 -2.52
C LYS A 136 26.30 -37.92 -2.84
#